data_AF-A0A1R3F4X2-F1
#
_entry.id   AF-A0A1R3F4X2-F1
#
_cell.length_a   1.000
_cell.length_b   1.000
_cell.length_c   1.000
_cell.angle_alpha   90.00
_cell.angle_beta   90.00
_cell.angle_gamma   90.00
#
_symmetry.space_group_name_H-M   'P 1'
#
loop_
_entity.id
_entity.type
_entity.pdbx_description
1 polymer ?
#
loop_
_entity_poly.entity_id
_entity_poly.type
_entity_poly.pdbx_seq_one_letter_code
_entity_poly.pdbx_strand_id
1 'polypeptide(L)'
;MLDLLKKVALINLTAALVVLALSQVFPFFATTRIVDFLFFVVIVIWVLAKLMWEGGVHSKTTRLDDPITDKVYKMVEGHDFDKDQQEHYRMNYHTGLVLFIAGLPAFIACFVLQLL
;
A
#
# COMPACT_ATOMS: atom_id res chain seq x y z
N MET A 1 -16.65 10.52 0.12
CA MET A 1 -16.39 10.34 1.57
C MET A 1 -16.78 8.94 2.04
N LEU A 2 -18.03 8.51 1.85
CA LEU A 2 -18.50 7.17 2.22
C LEU A 2 -17.70 6.03 1.57
N ASP A 3 -17.37 6.15 0.29
CA ASP A 3 -16.54 5.14 -0.40
C ASP A 3 -15.12 5.02 0.16
N LEU A 4 -14.54 6.13 0.64
CA LEU A 4 -13.23 6.11 1.28
C LEU A 4 -13.29 5.44 2.65
N LEU A 5 -14.31 5.76 3.45
CA LEU A 5 -14.52 5.08 4.75
C LEU A 5 -14.72 3.58 4.57
N LYS A 6 -15.50 3.16 3.56
CA LYS A 6 -15.68 1.74 3.22
C LYS A 6 -14.36 1.08 2.85
N LYS A 7 -13.53 1.74 2.03
CA LYS A 7 -12.19 1.25 1.66
C LYS A 7 -11.30 1.11 2.89
N VAL A 8 -11.25 2.12 3.76
CA VAL A 8 -10.45 2.09 5.00
C VAL A 8 -10.87 0.95 5.91
N ALA A 9 -12.18 0.76 6.12
CA ALA A 9 -12.71 -0.34 6.92
C ALA A 9 -12.33 -1.71 6.33
N LEU A 10 -12.44 -1.87 5.01
CA LEU A 10 -12.11 -3.11 4.31
C LEU A 10 -10.62 -3.44 4.39
N ILE A 11 -9.74 -2.43 4.25
CA ILE A 11 -8.29 -2.58 4.42
C ILE A 11 -7.95 -3.04 5.83
N ASN A 12 -8.54 -2.41 6.85
CA ASN A 12 -8.31 -2.77 8.25
C ASN A 12 -8.79 -4.19 8.57
N LEU A 13 -9.98 -4.57 8.08
CA LEU A 13 -10.52 -5.91 8.25
C LEU A 13 -9.64 -6.96 7.56
N THR A 14 -9.18 -6.68 6.34
CA THR A 14 -8.29 -7.57 5.60
C THR A 14 -6.95 -7.74 6.32
N ALA A 15 -6.35 -6.65 6.81
CA ALA A 15 -5.11 -6.70 7.57
C ALA A 15 -5.27 -7.47 8.90
N ALA A 16 -6.40 -7.29 9.60
CA ALA A 16 -6.70 -8.07 10.79
C ALA A 16 -6.82 -9.58 10.49
N LEU A 17 -7.49 -9.95 9.39
CA LEU A 17 -7.54 -11.35 8.94
C LEU A 17 -6.15 -11.91 8.60
N VAL A 18 -5.29 -11.11 7.97
CA VAL A 18 -3.90 -11.49 7.69
C VAL A 18 -3.14 -11.76 8.98
N VAL A 19 -3.22 -10.88 9.97
CA VAL A 19 -2.56 -11.09 11.27
C VAL A 19 -3.12 -12.32 11.99
N LEU A 20 -4.43 -12.56 11.92
CA LEU A 20 -5.05 -13.77 12.46
C LEU A 20 -4.60 -15.06 11.74
N ALA A 21 -4.43 -15.02 10.43
CA ALA A 21 -3.88 -16.16 9.69
C ALA A 21 -2.40 -16.39 10.06
N LEU A 22 -1.62 -15.32 10.19
CA LEU A 22 -0.22 -15.40 10.59
C LEU A 22 -0.07 -15.93 12.03
N SER A 23 -1.00 -15.61 12.94
CA SER A 23 -0.94 -16.10 14.32
C SER A 23 -1.16 -17.60 14.46
N GLN A 24 -1.82 -18.24 13.49
CA GLN A 24 -1.96 -19.70 13.47
C GLN A 24 -0.67 -20.42 13.04
N VAL A 25 0.15 -19.76 12.22
CA VAL A 25 1.38 -20.35 11.66
C VAL A 25 2.61 -19.96 12.50
N PHE A 26 2.65 -18.73 13.00
CA PHE A 26 3.78 -18.14 13.70
C PHE A 26 3.38 -17.75 15.13
N PRO A 27 3.94 -18.40 16.16
CA PRO A 27 3.67 -18.08 17.57
C PRO A 27 3.96 -16.62 17.94
N PHE A 28 4.84 -15.96 17.18
CA PHE A 28 5.18 -14.55 17.35
C PHE A 28 3.97 -13.61 17.20
N PHE A 29 2.99 -13.96 16.36
CA PHE A 29 1.79 -13.14 16.15
C PHE A 29 0.62 -13.52 17.07
N ALA A 30 0.73 -14.63 17.82
CA ALA A 30 -0.28 -15.13 18.75
C ALA A 30 -0.29 -14.32 20.05
N THR A 31 -0.71 -13.07 19.97
CA THR A 31 -0.61 -12.14 21.09
C THR A 31 -1.85 -12.16 21.97
N THR A 32 -1.65 -12.09 23.29
CA THR A 32 -2.73 -12.11 24.28
C THR A 32 -3.33 -10.72 24.54
N ARG A 33 -2.60 -9.66 24.22
CA ARG A 33 -3.04 -8.27 24.38
C ARG A 33 -3.56 -7.71 23.07
N ILE A 34 -4.72 -7.06 23.15
CA ILE A 34 -5.39 -6.42 22.02
C ILE A 34 -4.51 -5.32 21.40
N VAL A 35 -3.75 -4.60 22.22
CA VAL A 35 -2.84 -3.53 21.78
C VAL A 35 -1.78 -4.06 20.82
N ASP A 36 -1.11 -5.14 21.21
CA ASP A 36 -0.06 -5.75 20.39
C ASP A 36 -0.63 -6.31 19.08
N PHE A 37 -1.85 -6.87 19.11
CA PHE A 37 -2.54 -7.30 17.90
C PHE A 37 -2.82 -6.12 16.95
N LEU A 38 -3.36 -5.00 17.46
CA LEU A 38 -3.57 -3.81 16.64
C LEU A 38 -2.26 -3.25 16.09
N PHE A 39 -1.18 -3.32 16.86
CA PHE A 39 0.14 -2.90 16.41
C PHE A 39 0.62 -3.71 15.20
N PHE A 40 0.45 -5.04 15.23
CA PHE A 40 0.76 -5.88 14.06
C PHE A 40 -0.11 -5.54 12.84
N VAL A 41 -1.40 -5.24 13.04
CA VAL A 41 -2.29 -4.80 11.95
C VAL A 41 -1.78 -3.51 11.31
N VAL A 42 -1.36 -2.52 12.12
CA VAL A 42 -0.75 -1.28 11.62
C VAL A 42 0.51 -1.57 10.82
N ILE A 43 1.40 -2.43 11.34
CA ILE A 43 2.63 -2.81 10.63
C ILE A 43 2.31 -3.42 9.28
N VAL A 44 1.36 -4.37 9.21
CA VAL A 44 0.96 -5.00 7.93
C VAL A 44 0.47 -3.95 6.95
N ILE A 45 -0.43 -3.05 7.38
CA ILE A 45 -0.96 -1.99 6.51
C ILE A 45 0.15 -1.07 6.02
N TRP A 46 1.08 -0.67 6.89
CA TRP A 46 2.15 0.26 6.53
C TRP A 46 3.26 -0.38 5.70
N VAL A 47 3.56 -1.66 5.91
CA VAL A 47 4.46 -2.42 5.03
C VAL A 47 3.84 -2.53 3.64
N LEU A 48 2.55 -2.89 3.54
CA LEU A 48 1.84 -2.91 2.26
C LEU A 48 1.76 -1.52 1.63
N ALA A 49 1.51 -0.47 2.42
CA ALA A 49 1.52 0.91 1.94
C ALA A 49 2.89 1.27 1.36
N LYS A 50 3.99 0.91 2.04
CA LYS A 50 5.36 1.15 1.57
C LYS A 50 5.69 0.35 0.31
N LEU A 51 5.23 -0.90 0.20
CA LEU A 51 5.43 -1.72 -1.00
C LEU A 51 4.66 -1.20 -2.20
N MET A 52 3.41 -0.77 -1.98
CA MET A 52 2.56 -0.17 -3.02
C MET A 52 2.96 1.27 -3.35
N TRP A 53 3.71 1.92 -2.46
CA TRP A 53 4.31 3.23 -2.68
C TRP A 53 5.58 3.11 -3.52
N GLU A 54 5.42 3.03 -4.83
CA GLU A 54 6.56 3.16 -5.77
C GLU A 54 7.12 4.59 -5.83
N GLY A 55 6.49 5.53 -5.14
CA GLY A 55 6.71 6.96 -5.30
C GLY A 55 8.09 7.50 -4.92
N GLY A 56 8.98 6.66 -4.39
CA GLY A 56 10.38 6.98 -4.11
C GLY A 56 11.41 6.13 -4.85
N VAL A 57 11.04 4.99 -5.45
CA VAL A 57 12.00 4.01 -6.00
C VAL A 57 12.32 4.26 -7.47
N HIS A 58 11.43 4.93 -8.22
CA HIS A 58 11.64 5.18 -9.66
C HIS A 58 12.03 6.62 -10.01
N SER A 59 12.32 7.50 -9.03
CA SER A 59 12.85 8.84 -9.32
C SER A 59 14.32 8.83 -9.76
N LYS A 60 14.99 7.68 -9.72
CA LYS A 60 16.34 7.50 -10.25
C LYS A 60 16.40 6.18 -11.02
N THR A 61 16.64 6.29 -12.33
CA THR A 61 17.30 5.31 -13.23
C THR A 61 16.54 4.46 -14.26
N THR A 62 15.27 4.69 -14.61
CA THR A 62 14.65 3.94 -15.76
C THR A 62 14.31 4.78 -16.99
N ARG A 63 14.93 5.95 -17.12
CA ARG A 63 15.17 6.57 -18.43
C ARG A 63 16.66 6.62 -18.68
N LEU A 64 17.24 5.45 -18.99
CA LEU A 64 18.29 5.47 -19.99
C LEU A 64 17.56 5.81 -21.29
N ASP A 65 17.76 7.04 -21.76
CA ASP A 65 17.43 7.49 -23.10
C ASP A 65 18.09 6.51 -24.09
N ASP A 66 17.44 5.39 -24.38
CA ASP A 66 17.82 4.52 -25.47
C ASP A 66 16.95 4.91 -26.67
N PRO A 67 17.46 5.74 -27.60
CA PRO A 67 16.68 6.30 -28.69
C PRO A 67 16.13 5.23 -29.65
N ILE A 68 16.64 4.00 -29.56
CA ILE A 68 16.21 2.87 -30.40
C ILE A 68 14.89 2.28 -29.88
N THR A 69 14.74 2.07 -28.57
CA THR A 69 13.49 1.53 -27.99
C THR A 69 12.37 2.55 -28.02
N ASP A 70 12.63 3.82 -27.72
CA ASP A 70 11.64 4.91 -27.81
C ASP A 70 11.04 5.02 -29.23
N LYS A 71 11.85 4.78 -30.27
CA LYS A 71 11.40 4.82 -31.66
C LYS A 71 10.51 3.62 -32.03
N VAL A 72 10.79 2.44 -31.47
CA VAL A 72 9.96 1.24 -31.69
C VAL A 72 8.63 1.35 -30.95
N TYR A 73 8.63 1.87 -29.72
CA TYR A 73 7.41 2.12 -28.95
C TYR A 73 6.51 3.17 -29.63
N LYS A 74 7.08 4.21 -30.25
CA LYS A 74 6.34 5.22 -31.03
C LYS A 74 5.83 4.76 -32.39
N MET A 75 6.29 3.60 -32.90
CA MET A 75 5.88 3.07 -34.21
C MET A 75 4.65 2.16 -34.16
N VAL A 76 4.13 1.83 -32.97
CA VAL A 76 2.91 1.02 -32.84
C VAL A 76 1.69 1.95 -32.90
N GLU A 77 1.05 1.98 -34.07
CA GLU A 77 -0.14 2.79 -34.33
C GLU A 77 -1.30 2.33 -33.44
N GLY A 78 -1.76 3.21 -32.54
CA GLY A 78 -2.94 2.99 -31.69
C GLY A 78 -2.68 2.78 -30.20
N HIS A 79 -1.42 2.78 -29.73
CA HIS A 79 -1.11 2.63 -28.29
C HIS A 79 -0.21 3.77 -27.79
N ASP A 80 -0.78 4.65 -26.98
CA ASP A 80 -0.10 5.83 -26.44
C ASP A 80 0.56 5.45 -25.10
N PHE A 81 1.71 4.77 -25.19
CA PHE A 81 2.45 4.23 -24.03
C PHE A 81 2.77 5.30 -22.98
N ASP A 82 2.97 6.56 -23.40
CA ASP A 82 3.22 7.69 -22.49
C ASP A 82 2.02 8.01 -21.60
N LYS A 83 0.79 7.88 -22.13
CA LYS A 83 -0.44 8.09 -21.35
C LYS A 83 -0.70 6.93 -20.39
N ASP A 84 -0.56 5.70 -20.86
CA ASP A 84 -0.80 4.52 -20.02
C ASP A 84 0.20 4.46 -18.86
N GLN A 85 1.46 4.83 -19.11
CA GLN A 85 2.47 4.89 -18.07
C GLN A 85 2.17 6.02 -17.06
N GLN A 86 1.75 7.21 -17.51
CA GLN A 86 1.32 8.28 -16.62
C GLN A 86 0.09 7.92 -15.77
N GLU A 87 -0.89 7.22 -16.34
CA GLU A 87 -2.07 6.76 -15.61
C GLU A 87 -1.71 5.71 -14.56
N HIS A 88 -0.87 4.74 -14.91
CA HIS A 88 -0.34 3.77 -13.96
C HIS A 88 0.44 4.43 -12.82
N TYR A 89 1.28 5.43 -13.12
CA TYR A 89 1.97 6.21 -12.09
C TYR A 89 0.99 6.90 -11.14
N ARG A 90 -0.01 7.63 -11.67
CA ARG A 90 -1.00 8.34 -10.83
C ARG A 90 -1.82 7.38 -9.97
N MET A 91 -2.17 6.19 -10.49
CA MET A 91 -2.90 5.17 -9.75
C MET A 91 -2.09 4.56 -8.61
N ASN A 92 -0.79 4.30 -8.81
CA ASN A 92 0.08 3.74 -7.76
C ASN A 92 0.32 4.74 -6.62
N TYR A 93 0.59 6.01 -6.93
CA TYR A 93 0.72 7.06 -5.90
C TYR A 93 -0.55 7.23 -5.07
N HIS A 94 -1.71 7.24 -5.72
CA HIS A 94 -3.00 7.36 -5.04
C HIS A 94 -3.28 6.14 -4.13
N THR A 95 -2.92 4.94 -4.59
CA THR A 95 -3.16 3.70 -3.83
C THR A 95 -2.27 3.60 -2.59
N GLY A 96 -0.98 3.94 -2.70
CA GLY A 96 -0.07 4.00 -1.56
C GLY A 96 -0.50 5.02 -0.49
N LEU A 97 -0.93 6.22 -0.91
CA LEU A 97 -1.49 7.24 -0.01
C LEU A 97 -2.74 6.73 0.73
N VAL A 98 -3.66 6.09 0.01
CA VAL A 98 -4.89 5.56 0.60
C VAL A 98 -4.58 4.48 1.64
N LEU A 99 -3.64 3.57 1.37
CA LEU A 99 -3.20 2.55 2.33
C LEU A 99 -2.55 3.17 3.58
N PHE A 100 -1.72 4.20 3.39
CA PHE A 100 -1.09 4.90 4.51
C PHE A 100 -2.13 5.58 5.42
N ILE A 101 -3.07 6.32 4.83
CA ILE A 101 -4.18 6.97 5.56
C ILE A 101 -5.07 5.93 6.24
N ALA A 102 -5.31 4.78 5.59
CA ALA A 102 -6.11 3.70 6.16
C ALA A 102 -5.48 3.05 7.40
N GLY A 103 -4.15 3.14 7.59
CA GLY A 103 -3.47 2.65 8.78
C GLY A 103 -3.56 3.59 9.99
N LEU A 104 -3.86 4.89 9.78
CA LEU A 104 -3.92 5.87 10.87
C LEU A 104 -5.00 5.55 11.93
N PRO A 105 -6.24 5.15 11.58
CA PRO A 105 -7.24 4.80 12.58
C PRO A 105 -6.81 3.65 13.49
N ALA A 106 -6.21 2.60 12.92
CA ALA A 106 -5.68 1.48 13.71
C ALA A 106 -4.54 1.91 14.62
N PHE A 107 -3.66 2.78 14.13
CA PHE A 107 -2.56 3.34 14.91
C PHE A 107 -3.06 4.21 16.07
N ILE A 108 -4.03 5.08 15.81
CA ILE A 108 -4.65 5.92 16.85
C ILE A 108 -5.33 5.04 17.90
N ALA A 109 -6.10 4.03 17.47
CA ALA A 109 -6.74 3.09 18.40
C ALA A 109 -5.71 2.32 19.25
N CYS A 110 -4.63 1.85 18.64
CA CYS A 110 -3.51 1.23 19.34
C CYS A 110 -2.88 2.18 20.37
N PHE A 111 -2.63 3.43 19.99
CA PHE A 111 -2.00 4.44 20.84
C PHE A 111 -2.88 4.82 22.03
N VAL A 112 -4.19 5.00 21.80
CA VAL A 112 -5.17 5.28 22.86
C VAL A 112 -5.25 4.10 23.85
N LEU A 113 -5.31 2.86 23.36
CA LEU A 113 -5.36 1.68 24.22
C LEU A 113 -4.06 1.45 25.00
N GLN A 114 -2.91 1.90 24.50
CA GLN A 114 -1.64 1.83 25.21
C GLN A 114 -1.53 2.86 26.34
N LEU A 115 -2.25 3.99 26.23
CA LEU A 115 -2.27 5.07 27.22
C LEU A 115 -3.32 4.86 28.32
N LEU A 116 -4.24 3.91 28.15
CA LEU A 116 -5.31 3.57 29.09
C LEU A 116 -4.88 2.41 29.99
#